data_AF-A0A1D6KTQ3-F1
#
_entry.id   AF-A0A1D6KTQ3-F1
#
_cell.length_a   1.000
_cell.length_b   1.000
_cell.length_c   1.000
_cell.angle_alpha   90.00
_cell.angle_beta   90.00
_cell.angle_gamma   90.00
#
_symmetry.space_group_name_H-M   'P 1'
#
loop_
_entity.id
_entity.type
_entity.pdbx_description
1 polymer ?
#
loop_
_entity_poly.entity_id
_entity_poly.type
_entity_poly.pdbx_seq_one_letter_code
_entity_poly.pdbx_strand_id
1 'polypeptide(L)'
;MTSAEIMRQQMRLTDQTDARLRRTLMRTVVGQVGRRAETIVLPLELLRQLKPAEFGDTEEYHQWQFRQIKLLEAGLILHPSLPLDRLHSAVLRFREVMRATEIRAIDTSKNSDVMRALSNAVHALSWRSGTTGAAVEACHWADGYPLNVLLYCSLLQAIFDLRESTVVLDEVDELLELIKKTWPTLGINRMLHSVCLSWVFFQQYVITGQVEPDLAAAALAILVDVAADTKHGSRDPMYVKVLLSALGGMQEWSEKRLLDYHDSFEKDIGGAATEGMEILLSLALAAGKIVADREGASDGNFAVDRVDYYVRCSMKSAFTNILENGLGEVDSVIIDRDSDPGSVLIQLARDTEHLALFERRNFSPVLRRWHPAPVAVAAVTLHGCFGVVLRQYLAKVTILTEELVRVLHSASRLEKALAQMTAEDAADCADGRAKGIVGDMEPFEVESVVMGLLKAWMDDKLGLGRDCLLRARDTESWIPKSKEEPFAGSAMELMKLARLTIDEFSEIPASAKDEVVQDLVDGLESIFQEYIFFVASCGKLILCCVHTSLFSWLVVHVKHG
;
A
#
# COMPACT_ATOMS: atom_id res chain seq x y z
N MET A 1 -12.88 7.27 -45.37
CA MET A 1 -12.12 6.01 -45.56
C MET A 1 -13.02 4.86 -45.13
N THR A 2 -12.82 3.64 -45.60
CA THR A 2 -13.64 2.50 -45.10
C THR A 2 -13.16 2.10 -43.70
N SER A 3 -14.04 1.54 -42.85
CA SER A 3 -13.66 1.07 -41.51
C SER A 3 -12.52 0.03 -41.54
N ALA A 4 -12.43 -0.77 -42.60
CA ALA A 4 -11.30 -1.68 -42.83
C ALA A 4 -9.98 -0.96 -43.15
N GLU A 5 -10.02 0.16 -43.86
CA GLU A 5 -8.83 0.99 -44.12
C GLU A 5 -8.37 1.71 -42.84
N ILE A 6 -9.31 2.21 -42.04
CA ILE A 6 -9.03 2.80 -40.73
C ILE A 6 -8.35 1.76 -39.84
N MET A 7 -8.97 0.59 -39.65
CA MET A 7 -8.42 -0.50 -38.84
C MET A 7 -7.01 -0.92 -39.30
N ARG A 8 -6.78 -1.03 -40.62
CA ARG A 8 -5.46 -1.34 -41.18
C ARG A 8 -4.42 -0.28 -40.78
N GLN A 9 -4.78 1.00 -40.90
CA GLN A 9 -3.91 2.09 -40.50
C GLN A 9 -3.62 2.00 -39.01
N GLN A 10 -4.64 1.86 -38.16
CA GLN A 10 -4.50 1.79 -36.70
C GLN A 10 -3.63 0.61 -36.23
N MET A 11 -3.68 -0.52 -36.93
CA MET A 11 -2.81 -1.68 -36.68
C MET A 11 -1.40 -1.55 -37.26
N ARG A 12 -1.03 -0.38 -37.81
CA ARG A 12 0.27 -0.09 -38.43
C ARG A 12 0.63 -1.03 -39.59
N LEU A 13 -0.38 -1.50 -40.32
CA LEU A 13 -0.21 -2.38 -41.47
C LEU A 13 -0.05 -1.55 -42.75
N THR A 14 1.12 -1.63 -43.40
CA THR A 14 1.34 -0.98 -44.70
C THR A 14 0.53 -1.69 -45.81
N ASP A 15 0.16 -0.95 -46.86
CA ASP A 15 -0.54 -1.51 -48.02
C ASP A 15 0.26 -2.64 -48.68
N GLN A 16 1.59 -2.49 -48.72
CA GLN A 16 2.48 -3.52 -49.25
C GLN A 16 2.43 -4.79 -48.38
N THR A 17 2.45 -4.65 -47.05
CA THR A 17 2.38 -5.80 -46.12
C THR A 17 1.03 -6.50 -46.18
N ASP A 18 -0.08 -5.75 -46.24
CA ASP A 18 -1.42 -6.31 -46.37
C ASP A 18 -1.59 -7.03 -47.72
N ALA A 19 -1.20 -6.39 -48.82
CA ALA A 19 -1.23 -7.01 -50.15
C ALA A 19 -0.34 -8.25 -50.25
N ARG A 20 0.82 -8.26 -49.58
CA ARG A 20 1.70 -9.43 -49.46
C ARG A 20 1.01 -10.55 -48.70
N LEU A 21 0.43 -10.26 -47.54
CA LEU A 21 -0.29 -11.24 -46.71
C LEU A 21 -1.49 -11.84 -47.45
N ARG A 22 -2.34 -11.00 -48.06
CA ARG A 22 -3.51 -11.44 -48.84
C ARG A 22 -3.14 -12.33 -50.01
N ARG A 23 -2.09 -11.98 -50.77
CA ARG A 23 -1.59 -12.82 -51.87
C ARG A 23 -1.10 -14.17 -51.37
N THR A 24 -0.36 -14.19 -50.28
CA THR A 24 0.14 -15.43 -49.68
C THR A 24 -1.01 -16.29 -49.16
N LEU A 25 -1.96 -15.71 -48.42
CA LEU A 25 -3.16 -16.40 -47.96
C LEU A 25 -3.96 -17.01 -49.13
N MET A 26 -4.19 -16.24 -50.19
CA MET A 26 -4.87 -16.73 -51.39
C MET A 26 -4.10 -17.90 -52.03
N ARG A 27 -2.76 -17.83 -52.14
CA ARG A 27 -1.95 -18.95 -52.64
C ARG A 27 -2.02 -20.17 -51.74
N THR A 28 -2.01 -20.00 -50.42
CA THR A 28 -2.15 -21.10 -49.46
C THR A 28 -3.50 -21.78 -49.60
N VAL A 29 -4.59 -21.00 -49.67
CA VAL A 29 -5.96 -21.53 -49.78
C VAL A 29 -6.18 -22.21 -51.14
N VAL A 30 -5.73 -21.58 -52.23
CA VAL A 30 -5.82 -22.14 -53.59
C VAL A 30 -4.90 -23.36 -53.78
N GLY A 31 -3.75 -23.41 -53.10
CA GLY A 31 -2.85 -24.57 -53.10
C GLY A 31 -3.35 -25.76 -52.26
N GLN A 32 -4.42 -25.59 -51.49
CA GLN A 32 -5.00 -26.57 -50.57
C GLN A 32 -6.41 -27.02 -51.00
N VAL A 33 -6.79 -26.88 -52.27
CA VAL A 33 -8.10 -27.30 -52.80
C VAL A 33 -8.38 -28.75 -52.39
N GLY A 34 -9.37 -28.95 -51.51
CA GLY A 34 -9.78 -30.25 -50.96
C GLY A 34 -9.45 -30.48 -49.48
N ARG A 35 -8.62 -29.66 -48.83
CA ARG A 35 -8.36 -29.72 -47.37
C ARG A 35 -9.18 -28.65 -46.62
N ARG A 36 -9.69 -28.99 -45.43
CA ARG A 36 -10.46 -28.03 -44.59
C ARG A 36 -9.55 -26.90 -44.12
N ALA A 37 -10.03 -25.66 -44.13
CA ALA A 37 -9.30 -24.49 -43.64
C ALA A 37 -8.80 -24.66 -42.18
N GLU A 38 -9.52 -25.46 -41.40
CA GLU A 38 -9.20 -25.89 -40.03
C GLU A 38 -7.86 -26.63 -39.90
N THR A 39 -7.22 -27.03 -41.00
CA THR A 39 -5.97 -27.81 -41.01
C THR A 39 -4.70 -26.97 -41.22
N ILE A 40 -4.86 -25.65 -41.41
CA ILE A 40 -3.76 -24.74 -41.77
C ILE A 40 -3.14 -24.12 -40.53
N VAL A 41 -1.85 -24.39 -40.30
CA VAL A 41 -1.03 -23.67 -39.31
C VAL A 41 -0.48 -22.41 -39.96
N LEU A 42 -1.22 -21.30 -39.83
CA LEU A 42 -0.97 -20.08 -40.60
C LEU A 42 0.48 -19.56 -40.50
N PRO A 43 1.10 -19.41 -39.32
CA PRO A 43 2.46 -18.87 -39.24
C PRO A 43 3.49 -19.78 -39.92
N LEU A 44 3.30 -21.10 -39.87
CA LEU A 44 4.17 -22.05 -40.56
C LEU A 44 4.06 -21.89 -42.08
N GLU A 45 2.85 -21.71 -42.61
CA GLU A 45 2.65 -21.50 -44.04
C GLU A 45 3.20 -20.15 -44.52
N LEU A 46 3.07 -19.10 -43.69
CA LEU A 46 3.70 -17.81 -43.96
C LEU A 46 5.23 -17.94 -44.03
N LEU A 47 5.85 -18.66 -43.08
CA LEU A 47 7.30 -18.93 -43.07
C LEU A 47 7.79 -19.70 -44.31
N ARG A 48 6.94 -20.57 -44.87
CA ARG A 48 7.27 -21.36 -46.07
C ARG A 48 7.17 -20.57 -47.36
N GLN A 49 6.24 -19.63 -47.44
CA GLN A 49 5.87 -18.99 -48.69
C GLN A 49 6.53 -17.62 -48.89
N LEU A 50 6.82 -16.90 -47.80
CA LEU A 50 7.44 -15.59 -47.87
C LEU A 50 8.97 -15.71 -47.85
N LYS A 51 9.60 -15.22 -48.91
CA LYS A 51 11.06 -15.25 -49.07
C LYS A 51 11.73 -13.97 -48.56
N PRO A 52 13.02 -14.00 -48.18
CA PRO A 52 13.76 -12.80 -47.75
C PRO A 52 13.71 -11.64 -48.76
N ALA A 53 13.68 -11.94 -50.06
CA ALA A 53 13.60 -10.96 -51.13
C ALA A 53 12.29 -10.14 -51.17
N GLU A 54 11.28 -10.52 -50.38
CA GLU A 54 10.01 -9.80 -50.28
C GLU A 54 10.01 -8.72 -49.18
N PHE A 55 11.12 -8.54 -48.46
CA PHE A 55 11.31 -7.61 -47.35
C PHE A 55 12.32 -6.52 -47.70
N GLY A 56 12.28 -5.38 -47.00
CA GLY A 56 13.15 -4.24 -47.26
C GLY A 56 14.61 -4.52 -46.94
N ASP A 57 14.85 -5.28 -45.86
CA ASP A 57 16.19 -5.69 -45.43
C ASP A 57 16.17 -7.04 -44.68
N THR A 58 17.38 -7.52 -44.35
CA THR A 58 17.56 -8.81 -43.64
C THR A 58 17.13 -8.76 -42.18
N GLU A 59 17.13 -7.60 -41.55
CA GLU A 59 16.75 -7.41 -40.15
C GLU A 59 15.23 -7.44 -39.99
N GLU A 60 14.48 -6.73 -40.85
CA GLU A 60 13.03 -6.77 -40.94
C GLU A 60 12.55 -8.21 -41.16
N TYR A 61 13.22 -8.95 -42.06
CA TYR A 61 12.93 -10.36 -42.30
C TYR A 61 13.16 -11.20 -41.05
N HIS A 62 14.28 -11.01 -40.35
CA HIS A 62 14.61 -11.74 -39.13
C HIS A 62 13.60 -11.46 -38.02
N GLN A 63 13.27 -10.20 -37.74
CA GLN A 63 12.28 -9.80 -36.74
C GLN A 63 10.88 -10.33 -37.08
N TRP A 64 10.49 -10.31 -38.36
CA TRP A 64 9.23 -10.91 -38.81
C TRP A 64 9.22 -12.43 -38.59
N GLN A 65 10.29 -13.12 -38.96
CA GLN A 65 10.42 -14.57 -38.80
C GLN A 65 10.35 -14.98 -37.34
N PHE A 66 11.07 -14.26 -36.48
CA PHE A 66 11.05 -14.48 -35.03
C PHE A 66 9.65 -14.30 -34.45
N ARG A 67 8.89 -13.27 -34.88
CA ARG A 67 7.48 -13.08 -34.49
C ARG A 67 6.59 -14.25 -34.90
N GLN A 68 6.77 -14.82 -36.10
CA GLN A 68 6.00 -16.00 -36.52
C GLN A 68 6.27 -17.21 -35.63
N ILE A 69 7.53 -17.42 -35.25
CA ILE A 69 7.94 -18.54 -34.38
C ILE A 69 7.42 -18.33 -32.95
N LYS A 70 7.43 -17.10 -32.44
CA LYS A 70 6.81 -16.77 -31.15
C LYS A 70 5.30 -16.99 -31.15
N LEU A 71 4.63 -16.70 -32.25
CA LEU A 71 3.20 -17.01 -32.41
C LEU A 71 2.95 -18.52 -32.39
N LEU A 72 3.82 -19.31 -33.06
CA LEU A 72 3.78 -20.77 -33.00
C LEU A 72 4.01 -21.29 -31.57
N GLU A 73 4.98 -20.74 -30.85
CA GLU A 73 5.26 -21.09 -29.45
C GLU A 73 4.03 -20.84 -28.55
N ALA A 74 3.41 -19.67 -28.69
CA ALA A 74 2.25 -19.28 -27.90
C ALA A 74 1.07 -20.24 -28.10
N GLY A 75 0.73 -20.55 -29.35
CA GLY A 75 -0.42 -21.39 -29.68
C GLY A 75 -0.19 -22.89 -29.46
N LEU A 76 1.03 -23.40 -29.71
CA LEU A 76 1.28 -24.85 -29.68
C LEU A 76 1.82 -25.35 -28.34
N ILE A 77 2.55 -24.51 -27.60
CA ILE A 77 3.33 -24.92 -26.41
C ILE A 77 2.84 -24.24 -25.13
N LEU A 78 2.66 -22.92 -25.14
CA LEU A 78 2.33 -22.17 -23.93
C LEU A 78 0.86 -22.29 -23.54
N HIS A 79 -0.01 -22.20 -24.53
CA HIS A 79 -1.46 -22.17 -24.34
C HIS A 79 -2.17 -23.13 -25.30
N PRO A 80 -1.88 -24.44 -25.27
CA PRO A 80 -2.64 -25.40 -26.06
C PRO A 80 -4.03 -25.63 -25.44
N SER A 81 -5.05 -25.96 -26.26
CA SER A 81 -6.33 -26.43 -25.71
C SER A 81 -6.21 -27.79 -25.02
N LEU A 82 -5.35 -28.66 -25.56
CA LEU A 82 -5.03 -29.98 -25.03
C LEU A 82 -3.71 -29.91 -24.26
N PRO A 83 -3.67 -30.32 -22.96
CA PRO A 83 -2.44 -30.36 -22.20
C PRO A 83 -1.35 -31.17 -22.91
N LEU A 84 -0.12 -30.67 -22.86
CA LEU A 84 1.05 -31.32 -23.45
C LEU A 84 2.16 -31.48 -22.41
N ASP A 85 2.93 -32.56 -22.56
CA ASP A 85 4.16 -32.72 -21.81
C ASP A 85 5.23 -31.75 -22.34
N ARG A 86 5.72 -30.87 -21.46
CA ARG A 86 6.74 -29.87 -21.78
C ARG A 86 8.11 -30.49 -22.07
N LEU A 87 8.32 -31.76 -21.75
CA LEU A 87 9.51 -32.55 -22.05
C LEU A 87 9.37 -33.39 -23.32
N HIS A 88 8.23 -33.32 -24.00
CA HIS A 88 8.02 -34.03 -25.25
C HIS A 88 9.08 -33.65 -26.30
N SER A 89 9.58 -34.65 -27.04
CA SER A 89 10.69 -34.47 -28.01
C SER A 89 10.42 -33.38 -29.05
N ALA A 90 9.17 -33.24 -29.50
CA ALA A 90 8.75 -32.18 -30.42
C ALA A 90 8.86 -30.77 -29.80
N VAL A 91 8.58 -30.61 -28.50
CA VAL A 91 8.72 -29.34 -27.76
C VAL A 91 10.20 -28.96 -27.65
N LEU A 92 11.05 -29.92 -27.27
CA LEU A 92 12.49 -29.68 -27.15
C LEU A 92 13.12 -29.28 -28.49
N ARG A 93 12.74 -29.97 -29.57
CA ARG A 93 13.16 -29.63 -30.93
C ARG A 93 12.66 -28.25 -31.39
N PHE A 94 11.42 -27.90 -31.06
CA PHE A 94 10.90 -26.56 -31.35
C PHE A 94 11.71 -25.48 -30.62
N ARG A 95 12.00 -25.67 -29.33
CA ARG A 95 12.80 -24.73 -28.52
C ARG A 95 14.24 -24.60 -29.02
N GLU A 96 14.82 -25.67 -29.57
CA GLU A 96 16.13 -25.60 -30.22
C GLU A 96 16.12 -24.70 -31.46
N VAL A 97 15.14 -24.87 -32.34
CA VAL A 97 14.95 -23.99 -33.51
C VAL A 97 14.73 -22.55 -33.06
N MET A 98 13.90 -22.33 -32.04
CA MET A 98 13.64 -21.00 -31.49
C MET A 98 14.92 -20.32 -31.00
N ARG A 99 15.76 -21.01 -30.23
CA ARG A 99 17.08 -20.48 -29.80
C ARG A 99 17.97 -20.14 -30.99
N ALA A 100 17.95 -20.94 -32.05
CA ALA A 100 18.69 -20.61 -33.27
C ALA A 100 18.15 -19.34 -33.96
N THR A 101 16.83 -19.12 -33.90
CA THR A 101 16.16 -17.95 -34.49
C THR A 101 16.34 -16.67 -33.69
N GLU A 102 16.68 -16.75 -32.40
CA GLU A 102 17.02 -15.58 -31.58
C GLU A 102 18.33 -14.93 -32.05
N ILE A 103 19.27 -15.74 -32.55
CA ILE A 103 20.60 -15.27 -32.98
C ILE A 103 20.58 -14.73 -34.41
N ARG A 104 19.86 -15.39 -35.33
CA ARG A 104 19.78 -15.00 -36.74
C ARG A 104 18.56 -15.62 -37.43
N ALA A 105 18.18 -15.08 -38.59
CA ALA A 105 17.15 -15.69 -39.42
C ALA A 105 17.55 -17.12 -39.85
N ILE A 106 16.60 -18.06 -39.75
CA ILE A 106 16.76 -19.43 -40.27
C ILE A 106 16.53 -19.45 -41.77
N ASP A 107 17.26 -20.34 -42.46
CA ASP A 107 17.01 -20.63 -43.86
C ASP A 107 15.64 -21.31 -44.01
N THR A 108 14.72 -20.71 -44.79
CA THR A 108 13.39 -21.26 -45.10
C THR A 108 13.35 -22.01 -46.43
N SER A 109 14.50 -22.23 -47.07
CA SER A 109 14.58 -23.02 -48.30
C SER A 109 14.10 -24.46 -48.09
N LYS A 110 13.65 -25.12 -49.18
CA LYS A 110 13.18 -26.51 -49.13
C LYS A 110 14.24 -27.51 -48.64
N ASN A 111 15.51 -27.14 -48.73
CA ASN A 111 16.63 -28.00 -48.35
C ASN A 111 17.08 -27.78 -46.89
N SER A 112 16.60 -26.73 -46.22
CA SER A 112 16.97 -26.40 -44.84
C SER A 112 16.57 -27.48 -43.85
N ASP A 113 17.56 -28.04 -43.16
CA ASP A 113 17.35 -29.01 -42.07
C ASP A 113 16.62 -28.37 -40.89
N VAL A 114 16.89 -27.10 -40.60
CA VAL A 114 16.23 -26.35 -39.52
C VAL A 114 14.74 -26.13 -39.84
N MET A 115 14.40 -25.76 -41.07
CA MET A 115 13.01 -25.58 -41.48
C MET A 115 12.24 -26.90 -41.53
N ARG A 116 12.91 -28.00 -41.89
CA ARG A 116 12.34 -29.36 -41.82
C ARG A 116 12.11 -29.79 -40.37
N ALA A 117 13.08 -29.51 -39.49
CA ALA A 117 12.96 -29.78 -38.06
C ALA A 117 11.81 -28.98 -37.42
N LEU A 118 11.65 -27.70 -37.78
CA LEU A 118 10.52 -26.87 -37.35
C LEU A 118 9.19 -27.40 -37.86
N SER A 119 9.09 -27.67 -39.17
CA SER A 119 7.85 -28.18 -39.80
C SER A 119 7.38 -29.48 -39.14
N ASN A 120 8.31 -30.42 -38.90
CA ASN A 120 8.01 -31.69 -38.26
C ASN A 120 7.61 -31.52 -36.79
N ALA A 121 8.25 -30.58 -36.06
CA ALA A 121 7.89 -30.29 -34.68
C ALA A 121 6.49 -29.65 -34.59
N VAL A 122 6.23 -28.64 -35.41
CA VAL A 122 4.92 -27.98 -35.50
C VAL A 122 3.82 -28.98 -35.85
N HIS A 123 4.06 -29.85 -36.84
CA HIS A 123 3.08 -30.87 -37.23
C HIS A 123 2.79 -31.86 -36.08
N ALA A 124 3.82 -32.36 -35.40
CA ALA A 124 3.64 -33.24 -34.25
C ALA A 124 2.93 -32.55 -33.07
N LEU A 125 3.11 -31.24 -32.91
CA LEU A 125 2.44 -30.46 -31.87
C LEU A 125 1.01 -30.08 -32.24
N SER A 126 0.71 -29.84 -33.51
CA SER A 126 -0.62 -29.43 -33.96
C SER A 126 -1.57 -30.60 -34.15
N TRP A 127 -1.09 -31.79 -34.56
CA TRP A 127 -1.95 -32.94 -34.83
C TRP A 127 -1.94 -33.91 -33.64
N ARG A 128 -2.81 -33.63 -32.66
CA ARG A 128 -2.94 -34.41 -31.42
C ARG A 128 -4.31 -35.10 -31.38
N SER A 129 -4.37 -36.33 -30.86
CA SER A 129 -5.64 -37.02 -30.62
C SER A 129 -6.16 -36.70 -29.21
N GLY A 130 -7.46 -36.44 -29.09
CA GLY A 130 -8.12 -36.26 -27.79
C GLY A 130 -8.10 -37.54 -26.95
N THR A 131 -8.16 -37.39 -25.61
CA THR A 131 -8.14 -38.51 -24.63
C THR A 131 -9.45 -39.30 -24.54
N THR A 132 -10.54 -38.83 -25.15
CA THR A 132 -11.86 -39.47 -25.09
C THR A 132 -12.19 -40.20 -26.39
N GLY A 133 -11.66 -41.42 -26.56
CA GLY A 133 -12.25 -42.54 -27.33
C GLY A 133 -12.69 -42.39 -28.80
N ALA A 134 -12.68 -41.20 -29.40
CA ALA A 134 -13.07 -40.94 -30.78
C ALA A 134 -11.87 -40.40 -31.55
N ALA A 135 -11.34 -41.23 -32.45
CA ALA A 135 -10.23 -40.95 -33.34
C ALA A 135 -10.63 -39.95 -34.43
N VAL A 136 -10.66 -38.66 -34.09
CA VAL A 136 -10.64 -37.59 -35.09
C VAL A 136 -9.35 -36.80 -34.86
N GLU A 137 -8.35 -37.05 -35.70
CA GLU A 137 -7.16 -36.19 -35.79
C GLU A 137 -7.61 -34.80 -36.22
N ALA A 138 -7.66 -33.87 -35.27
CA ALA A 138 -7.93 -32.46 -35.52
C ALA A 138 -6.63 -31.66 -35.40
N CYS A 139 -6.53 -30.57 -36.17
CA CYS A 139 -5.43 -29.64 -36.05
C CYS A 139 -5.70 -28.70 -34.87
N HIS A 140 -4.93 -28.87 -33.81
CA HIS A 140 -4.90 -28.07 -32.60
C HIS A 140 -3.87 -26.94 -32.73
N TRP A 141 -4.18 -25.95 -33.56
CA TRP A 141 -3.38 -24.72 -33.76
C TRP A 141 -4.19 -23.50 -33.35
N ALA A 142 -3.64 -22.68 -32.45
CA ALA A 142 -4.31 -21.49 -31.92
C ALA A 142 -5.73 -21.76 -31.38
N ASP A 143 -5.95 -22.99 -30.92
CA ASP A 143 -7.23 -23.45 -30.38
C ASP A 143 -7.31 -23.23 -28.86
N GLY A 144 -6.18 -22.94 -28.23
CA GLY A 144 -6.14 -22.50 -26.85
C GLY A 144 -6.54 -21.05 -26.71
N TYR A 145 -7.45 -20.83 -25.79
CA TYR A 145 -8.15 -19.59 -25.63
C TYR A 145 -7.29 -18.36 -25.25
N PRO A 146 -6.19 -18.46 -24.46
CA PRO A 146 -5.36 -17.29 -24.15
C PRO A 146 -4.82 -16.59 -25.39
N LEU A 147 -4.42 -17.34 -26.42
CA LEU A 147 -3.95 -16.74 -27.67
C LEU A 147 -5.08 -16.01 -28.40
N ASN A 148 -6.28 -16.59 -28.46
CA ASN A 148 -7.43 -15.97 -29.10
C ASN A 148 -7.85 -14.67 -28.41
N VAL A 149 -7.80 -14.62 -27.07
CA VAL A 149 -8.05 -13.39 -26.30
C VAL A 149 -6.98 -12.34 -26.58
N LEU A 150 -5.70 -12.72 -26.61
CA LEU A 150 -4.61 -11.78 -26.91
C LEU A 150 -4.75 -11.18 -28.31
N LEU A 151 -5.08 -12.00 -29.31
CA LEU A 151 -5.38 -11.53 -30.66
C LEU A 151 -6.60 -10.61 -30.67
N TYR A 152 -7.66 -10.95 -29.93
CA TYR A 152 -8.85 -10.14 -29.82
C TYR A 152 -8.58 -8.78 -29.17
N CYS A 153 -7.86 -8.73 -28.04
CA CYS A 153 -7.45 -7.48 -27.40
C CYS A 153 -6.58 -6.63 -28.34
N SER A 154 -5.71 -7.26 -29.14
CA SER A 154 -4.91 -6.54 -30.14
C SER A 154 -5.77 -5.93 -31.26
N LEU A 155 -6.89 -6.57 -31.63
CA LEU A 155 -7.86 -6.00 -32.57
C LEU A 155 -8.63 -4.84 -31.93
N LEU A 156 -9.04 -4.99 -30.67
CA LEU A 156 -9.73 -3.93 -29.93
C LEU A 156 -8.86 -2.68 -29.74
N GLN A 157 -7.54 -2.82 -29.64
CA GLN A 157 -6.62 -1.66 -29.58
C GLN A 157 -6.70 -0.76 -30.82
N ALA A 158 -7.23 -1.25 -31.95
CA ALA A 158 -7.40 -0.46 -33.17
C ALA A 158 -8.50 0.62 -33.07
N ILE A 159 -9.25 0.68 -31.96
CA ILE A 159 -10.26 1.73 -31.73
C ILE A 159 -9.65 3.06 -31.26
N PHE A 160 -8.39 3.06 -30.82
CA PHE A 160 -7.69 4.26 -30.39
C PHE A 160 -6.92 4.89 -31.54
N ASP A 161 -6.78 6.22 -31.52
CA ASP A 161 -5.97 6.93 -32.51
C ASP A 161 -4.47 6.62 -32.33
N LEU A 162 -3.81 6.31 -33.44
CA LEU A 162 -2.39 6.00 -33.47
C LEU A 162 -1.45 7.14 -33.10
N ARG A 163 -1.86 8.38 -33.37
CA ARG A 163 -1.09 9.60 -33.08
C ARG A 163 -1.40 10.09 -31.67
N GLU A 164 -2.66 10.03 -31.29
CA GLU A 164 -3.16 10.45 -29.98
C GLU A 164 -3.79 9.27 -29.26
N SER A 165 -2.95 8.49 -28.58
CA SER A 165 -3.35 7.23 -27.96
C SER A 165 -4.38 7.37 -26.83
N THR A 166 -4.70 8.57 -26.38
CA THR A 166 -5.77 8.85 -25.40
C THR A 166 -7.15 8.96 -26.06
N VAL A 167 -7.21 9.18 -27.38
CA VAL A 167 -8.44 9.48 -28.10
C VAL A 167 -9.03 8.20 -28.69
N VAL A 168 -10.33 8.01 -28.47
CA VAL A 168 -11.15 6.99 -29.12
C VAL A 168 -11.63 7.54 -30.46
N LEU A 169 -11.56 6.74 -31.52
CA LEU A 169 -11.98 7.15 -32.86
C LEU A 169 -13.48 7.37 -32.96
N ASP A 170 -13.90 8.36 -33.75
CA ASP A 170 -15.32 8.67 -33.99
C ASP A 170 -16.06 7.47 -34.61
N GLU A 171 -15.38 6.66 -35.43
CA GLU A 171 -15.95 5.47 -36.08
C GLU A 171 -15.90 4.20 -35.20
N VAL A 172 -15.74 4.33 -33.88
CA VAL A 172 -15.61 3.19 -32.95
C VAL A 172 -16.72 2.14 -33.10
N ASP A 173 -17.98 2.55 -33.31
CA ASP A 173 -19.09 1.61 -33.47
C ASP A 173 -18.94 0.77 -34.76
N GLU A 174 -18.52 1.38 -35.87
CA GLU A 174 -18.28 0.68 -37.13
C GLU A 174 -17.10 -0.29 -37.03
N LEU A 175 -16.05 0.12 -36.31
CA LEU A 175 -14.88 -0.71 -36.04
C LEU A 175 -15.24 -1.90 -35.15
N LEU A 176 -16.03 -1.68 -34.09
CA LEU A 176 -16.50 -2.76 -33.21
C LEU A 176 -17.40 -3.74 -33.98
N GLU A 177 -18.28 -3.27 -34.87
CA GLU A 177 -19.08 -4.15 -35.75
C GLU A 177 -18.21 -4.96 -36.73
N LEU A 178 -17.11 -4.38 -37.22
CA LEU A 178 -16.15 -5.12 -38.05
C LEU A 178 -15.41 -6.19 -37.22
N ILE A 179 -14.96 -5.85 -36.02
CA ILE A 179 -14.27 -6.76 -35.09
C ILE A 179 -15.20 -7.89 -34.64
N LYS A 180 -16.50 -7.63 -34.42
CA LYS A 180 -17.49 -8.67 -34.09
C LYS A 180 -17.56 -9.79 -35.11
N LYS A 181 -17.24 -9.53 -36.39
CA LYS A 181 -17.19 -10.58 -37.43
C LYS A 181 -16.11 -11.63 -37.19
N THR A 182 -15.11 -11.35 -36.35
CA THR A 182 -14.06 -12.32 -35.98
C THR A 182 -14.47 -13.24 -34.83
N TRP A 183 -15.62 -13.00 -34.18
CA TRP A 183 -16.08 -13.77 -33.03
C TRP A 183 -16.18 -15.28 -33.29
N PRO A 184 -16.79 -15.75 -34.40
CA PRO A 184 -16.88 -17.19 -34.66
C PRO A 184 -15.51 -17.85 -34.85
N THR A 185 -14.55 -17.10 -35.39
CA THR A 185 -13.18 -17.58 -35.65
C THR A 185 -12.35 -17.66 -34.37
N LEU A 186 -12.48 -16.66 -33.49
CA LEU A 186 -11.71 -16.57 -32.25
C LEU A 186 -12.39 -17.24 -31.04
N GLY A 187 -13.65 -17.69 -31.19
CA GLY A 187 -14.45 -18.22 -30.09
C GLY A 187 -14.82 -17.16 -29.05
N ILE A 188 -15.01 -15.91 -29.48
CA ILE A 188 -15.41 -14.80 -28.62
C ILE A 188 -16.94 -14.70 -28.60
N ASN A 189 -17.50 -14.46 -27.42
CA ASN A 189 -18.92 -14.15 -27.25
C ASN A 189 -19.09 -12.77 -26.60
N ARG A 190 -20.33 -12.32 -26.43
CA ARG A 190 -20.63 -11.00 -25.85
C ARG A 190 -19.99 -10.81 -24.47
N MET A 191 -20.10 -11.81 -23.57
CA MET A 191 -19.56 -11.72 -22.21
C MET A 191 -18.04 -11.52 -22.22
N LEU A 192 -17.34 -12.29 -23.04
CA LEU A 192 -15.88 -12.21 -23.19
C LEU A 192 -15.47 -10.89 -23.85
N HIS A 193 -16.26 -10.40 -24.81
CA HIS A 193 -16.03 -9.09 -25.39
C HIS A 193 -16.11 -7.97 -24.35
N SER A 194 -17.13 -7.95 -23.50
CA SER A 194 -17.28 -6.92 -22.46
C SER A 194 -16.07 -6.90 -21.51
N VAL A 195 -15.60 -8.07 -21.08
CA VAL A 195 -14.39 -8.16 -20.24
C VAL A 195 -13.15 -7.66 -20.97
N CYS A 196 -12.93 -8.09 -22.22
CA CYS A 196 -11.77 -7.66 -22.99
C CYS A 196 -11.79 -6.17 -23.32
N LEU A 197 -12.97 -5.62 -23.62
CA LEU A 197 -13.14 -4.20 -23.94
C LEU A 197 -12.87 -3.34 -22.69
N SER A 198 -13.43 -3.72 -21.54
CA SER A 198 -13.13 -3.06 -20.26
C SER A 198 -11.64 -3.10 -19.95
N TRP A 199 -10.98 -4.25 -20.16
CA TRP A 199 -9.54 -4.38 -19.96
C TRP A 199 -8.75 -3.47 -20.91
N VAL A 200 -9.12 -3.40 -22.18
CA VAL A 200 -8.42 -2.59 -23.19
C VAL A 200 -8.53 -1.10 -22.89
N PHE A 201 -9.70 -0.60 -22.48
CA PHE A 201 -9.85 0.79 -22.02
C PHE A 201 -8.97 1.09 -20.80
N PHE A 202 -9.00 0.21 -19.79
CA PHE A 202 -8.16 0.38 -18.60
C PHE A 202 -6.67 0.30 -18.92
N GLN A 203 -6.26 -0.67 -19.75
CA GLN A 203 -4.88 -0.79 -20.19
C GLN A 203 -4.41 0.47 -20.94
N GLN A 204 -5.28 1.05 -21.76
CA GLN A 204 -4.99 2.28 -22.49
C GLN A 204 -4.79 3.46 -21.53
N TYR A 205 -5.67 3.60 -20.54
CA TYR A 205 -5.53 4.59 -19.46
C TYR A 205 -4.18 4.46 -18.73
N VAL A 206 -3.77 3.23 -18.40
CA VAL A 206 -2.49 2.98 -17.70
C VAL A 206 -1.28 3.30 -18.58
N ILE A 207 -1.26 2.83 -19.83
CA ILE A 207 -0.10 3.02 -20.74
C ILE A 207 0.08 4.49 -21.12
N THR A 208 -1.01 5.25 -21.19
CA THR A 208 -0.97 6.69 -21.47
C THR A 208 -0.60 7.54 -20.25
N GLY A 209 -0.33 6.92 -19.10
CA GLY A 209 0.11 7.64 -17.90
C GLY A 209 -1.02 8.36 -17.18
N GLN A 210 -2.26 7.87 -17.27
CA GLN A 210 -3.43 8.40 -16.55
C GLN A 210 -3.88 9.80 -17.03
N VAL A 211 -3.49 10.19 -18.25
CA VAL A 211 -3.77 11.51 -18.81
C VAL A 211 -5.27 11.75 -19.00
N GLU A 212 -6.02 10.74 -19.46
CA GLU A 212 -7.43 10.86 -19.81
C GLU A 212 -8.31 9.99 -18.89
N PRO A 213 -8.94 10.56 -17.84
CA PRO A 213 -9.74 9.79 -16.87
C PRO A 213 -10.97 9.13 -17.51
N ASP A 214 -11.48 9.68 -18.61
CA ASP A 214 -12.62 9.13 -19.36
C ASP A 214 -12.38 7.71 -19.87
N LEU A 215 -11.13 7.33 -20.13
CA LEU A 215 -10.78 5.95 -20.50
C LEU A 215 -11.04 4.97 -19.34
N ALA A 216 -10.70 5.36 -18.11
CA ALA A 216 -11.00 4.56 -16.93
C ALA A 216 -12.51 4.57 -16.61
N ALA A 217 -13.19 5.69 -16.85
CA ALA A 217 -14.65 5.77 -16.72
C ALA A 217 -15.38 4.87 -17.73
N ALA A 218 -14.89 4.80 -18.98
CA ALA A 218 -15.41 3.88 -20.01
C ALA A 218 -15.22 2.42 -19.61
N ALA A 219 -14.05 2.06 -19.05
CA ALA A 219 -13.83 0.73 -18.49
C ALA A 219 -14.84 0.42 -17.36
N LEU A 220 -15.02 1.35 -16.41
CA LEU A 220 -15.98 1.22 -15.32
C LEU A 220 -17.43 1.07 -15.82
N ALA A 221 -17.83 1.82 -16.84
CA ALA A 221 -19.17 1.72 -17.43
C ALA A 221 -19.42 0.31 -17.98
N ILE A 222 -18.43 -0.29 -18.66
CA ILE A 222 -18.54 -1.66 -19.18
C ILE A 222 -18.58 -2.70 -18.03
N LEU A 223 -17.92 -2.44 -16.89
CA LEU A 223 -17.99 -3.33 -15.73
C LEU A 223 -19.41 -3.50 -15.18
N VAL A 224 -20.31 -2.54 -15.40
CA VAL A 224 -21.73 -2.68 -15.04
C VAL A 224 -22.38 -3.84 -15.79
N ASP A 225 -22.12 -3.94 -17.10
CA ASP A 225 -22.62 -5.05 -17.93
C ASP A 225 -21.95 -6.37 -17.54
N VAL A 226 -20.65 -6.35 -17.26
CA VAL A 226 -19.92 -7.53 -16.79
C VAL A 226 -20.49 -8.05 -15.47
N ALA A 227 -20.84 -7.17 -14.53
CA ALA A 227 -21.47 -7.52 -13.26
C ALA A 227 -22.89 -8.09 -13.45
N ALA A 228 -23.63 -7.64 -14.45
CA ALA A 228 -24.92 -8.24 -14.80
C ALA A 228 -24.72 -9.67 -15.34
N ASP A 229 -23.73 -9.86 -16.22
CA ASP A 229 -23.44 -11.14 -16.87
C ASP A 229 -22.95 -12.22 -15.89
N THR A 230 -22.24 -11.86 -14.82
CA THR A 230 -21.82 -12.81 -13.78
C THR A 230 -22.99 -13.36 -12.98
N LYS A 231 -24.03 -12.55 -12.71
CA LYS A 231 -25.25 -12.99 -12.01
C LYS A 231 -26.04 -14.04 -12.78
N HIS A 232 -25.90 -14.06 -14.11
CA HIS A 232 -26.62 -14.97 -15.00
C HIS A 232 -25.97 -16.37 -15.08
N GLY A 233 -24.93 -16.62 -14.27
CA GLY A 233 -24.46 -17.98 -13.99
C GLY A 233 -23.63 -18.62 -15.09
N SER A 234 -22.94 -17.86 -15.93
CA SER A 234 -21.98 -18.44 -16.90
C SER A 234 -20.87 -19.20 -16.17
N ARG A 235 -20.94 -20.54 -16.25
CA ARG A 235 -19.97 -21.48 -15.66
C ARG A 235 -18.85 -21.87 -16.62
N ASP A 236 -18.74 -21.23 -17.77
CA ASP A 236 -17.65 -21.50 -18.71
C ASP A 236 -16.30 -21.25 -17.99
N PRO A 237 -15.50 -22.30 -17.72
CA PRO A 237 -14.23 -22.17 -17.01
C PRO A 237 -13.28 -21.18 -17.69
N MET A 238 -13.45 -21.00 -19.00
CA MET A 238 -12.60 -20.11 -19.78
C MET A 238 -12.99 -18.65 -19.58
N TYR A 239 -14.28 -18.32 -19.70
CA TYR A 239 -14.80 -17.03 -19.27
C TYR A 239 -14.37 -16.68 -17.85
N VAL A 240 -14.43 -17.67 -16.93
CA VAL A 240 -14.00 -17.47 -15.54
C VAL A 240 -12.56 -16.99 -15.47
N LYS A 241 -11.66 -17.67 -16.16
CA LYS A 241 -10.23 -17.38 -16.13
C LYS A 241 -9.90 -16.01 -16.71
N VAL A 242 -10.51 -15.61 -17.83
CA VAL A 242 -10.30 -14.26 -18.40
C VAL A 242 -10.83 -13.20 -17.46
N LEU A 243 -12.05 -13.38 -16.94
CA LEU A 243 -12.67 -12.44 -16.02
C LEU A 243 -11.78 -12.20 -14.80
N LEU A 244 -11.35 -13.26 -14.11
CA LEU A 244 -10.53 -13.14 -12.91
C LEU A 244 -9.16 -12.53 -13.22
N SER A 245 -8.56 -12.85 -14.37
CA SER A 245 -7.27 -12.27 -14.75
C SER A 245 -7.36 -10.77 -15.06
N ALA A 246 -8.39 -10.36 -15.81
CA ALA A 246 -8.60 -8.96 -16.17
C ALA A 246 -9.00 -8.11 -14.96
N LEU A 247 -10.01 -8.55 -14.20
CA LEU A 247 -10.47 -7.84 -13.00
C LEU A 247 -9.42 -7.82 -11.90
N GLY A 248 -8.69 -8.92 -11.69
CA GLY A 248 -7.58 -8.98 -10.75
C GLY A 248 -6.47 -8.01 -11.12
N GLY A 249 -6.09 -7.92 -12.40
CA GLY A 249 -5.09 -6.96 -12.87
C GLY A 249 -5.55 -5.50 -12.74
N MET A 250 -6.81 -5.23 -13.06
CA MET A 250 -7.43 -3.90 -12.88
C MET A 250 -7.46 -3.48 -11.41
N GLN A 251 -7.91 -4.37 -10.55
CA GLN A 251 -7.99 -4.14 -9.11
C GLN A 251 -6.59 -3.97 -8.51
N GLU A 252 -5.66 -4.91 -8.74
CA GLU A 252 -4.31 -4.87 -8.15
C GLU A 252 -3.57 -3.58 -8.52
N TRP A 253 -3.65 -3.16 -9.79
CA TRP A 253 -3.00 -1.93 -10.22
C TRP A 253 -3.63 -0.69 -9.57
N SER A 254 -4.97 -0.64 -9.51
CA SER A 254 -5.70 0.49 -8.91
C SER A 254 -5.46 0.56 -7.39
N GLU A 255 -5.48 -0.59 -6.71
CA GLU A 255 -5.24 -0.70 -5.27
C GLU A 255 -3.85 -0.20 -4.88
N LYS A 256 -2.81 -0.47 -5.68
CA LYS A 256 -1.46 0.05 -5.38
C LYS A 256 -1.41 1.58 -5.25
N ARG A 257 -2.22 2.30 -6.03
CA ARG A 257 -2.34 3.77 -5.94
C ARG A 257 -3.26 4.20 -4.80
N LEU A 258 -4.35 3.46 -4.57
CA LEU A 258 -5.29 3.76 -3.49
C LEU A 258 -4.73 3.46 -2.09
N LEU A 259 -3.77 2.54 -1.96
CA LEU A 259 -3.11 2.26 -0.68
C LEU A 259 -2.19 3.38 -0.21
N ASP A 260 -1.73 4.23 -1.14
CA ASP A 260 -0.99 5.44 -0.84
C ASP A 260 -1.49 6.61 -1.71
N TYR A 261 -2.78 6.93 -1.54
CA TYR A 261 -3.45 7.96 -2.34
C TYR A 261 -2.95 9.37 -2.02
N HIS A 262 -2.39 9.58 -0.82
CA HIS A 262 -1.71 10.84 -0.50
C HIS A 262 -0.55 11.06 -1.47
N ASP A 263 0.46 10.17 -1.55
CA ASP A 263 1.55 10.38 -2.51
C ASP A 263 1.10 10.34 -3.98
N SER A 264 0.09 9.52 -4.28
CA SER A 264 -0.38 9.30 -5.66
C SER A 264 -1.21 10.44 -6.25
N PHE A 265 -1.90 11.23 -5.43
CA PHE A 265 -2.86 12.26 -5.88
C PHE A 265 -2.66 13.65 -5.23
N GLU A 266 -1.85 13.78 -4.17
CA GLU A 266 -1.60 15.07 -3.50
C GLU A 266 -0.80 16.06 -4.38
N LYS A 267 0.04 15.60 -5.30
CA LYS A 267 0.87 16.48 -6.14
C LYS A 267 0.06 17.25 -7.19
N ASP A 268 -1.16 16.78 -7.49
CA ASP A 268 -2.03 17.33 -8.53
C ASP A 268 -3.36 17.88 -7.96
N ILE A 269 -3.38 18.38 -6.71
CA ILE A 269 -4.62 18.88 -6.07
C ILE A 269 -5.21 20.05 -6.87
N GLY A 270 -6.12 19.65 -7.76
CA GLY A 270 -7.04 20.39 -8.59
C GLY A 270 -8.17 19.42 -8.94
N GLY A 271 -9.31 19.91 -9.44
CA GLY A 271 -10.53 19.08 -9.61
C GLY A 271 -10.31 17.77 -10.38
N ALA A 272 -9.37 17.74 -11.33
CA ALA A 272 -9.06 16.58 -12.16
C ALA A 272 -8.40 15.41 -11.40
N ALA A 273 -7.56 15.65 -10.39
CA ALA A 273 -6.89 14.57 -9.65
C ALA A 273 -7.85 13.84 -8.70
N THR A 274 -8.78 14.58 -8.07
CA THR A 274 -9.85 14.01 -7.25
C THR A 274 -10.84 13.19 -8.09
N GLU A 275 -11.10 13.62 -9.32
CA GLU A 275 -11.94 12.89 -10.28
C GLU A 275 -11.27 11.58 -10.72
N GLY A 276 -9.97 11.61 -11.05
CA GLY A 276 -9.21 10.40 -11.37
C GLY A 276 -9.18 9.39 -10.21
N MET A 277 -8.98 9.86 -8.97
CA MET A 277 -9.06 9.01 -7.78
C MET A 277 -10.45 8.40 -7.60
N GLU A 278 -11.51 9.18 -7.80
CA GLU A 278 -12.89 8.71 -7.69
C GLU A 278 -13.20 7.58 -8.68
N ILE A 279 -12.79 7.75 -9.94
CA ILE A 279 -12.97 6.75 -10.99
C ILE A 279 -12.19 5.48 -10.68
N LEU A 280 -10.92 5.61 -10.26
CA LEU A 280 -10.09 4.46 -9.89
C LEU A 280 -10.62 3.71 -8.67
N LEU A 281 -11.10 4.43 -7.66
CA LEU A 281 -11.75 3.82 -6.51
C LEU A 281 -13.01 3.06 -6.92
N SER A 282 -13.86 3.69 -7.73
CA SER A 282 -15.07 3.04 -8.27
C SER A 282 -14.74 1.78 -9.06
N LEU A 283 -13.70 1.82 -9.88
CA LEU A 283 -13.23 0.70 -10.70
C LEU A 283 -12.65 -0.43 -9.86
N ALA A 284 -11.79 -0.13 -8.87
CA ALA A 284 -11.23 -1.11 -7.94
C ALA A 284 -12.34 -1.82 -7.15
N LEU A 285 -13.31 -1.06 -6.63
CA LEU A 285 -14.44 -1.59 -5.88
C LEU A 285 -15.38 -2.42 -6.77
N ALA A 286 -15.66 -1.97 -7.99
CA ALA A 286 -16.49 -2.72 -8.94
C ALA A 286 -15.82 -4.04 -9.34
N ALA A 287 -14.55 -4.01 -9.74
CA ALA A 287 -13.79 -5.20 -10.10
C ALA A 287 -13.71 -6.19 -8.92
N GLY A 288 -13.33 -5.70 -7.73
CA GLY A 288 -13.24 -6.52 -6.53
C GLY A 288 -14.58 -7.11 -6.10
N LYS A 289 -15.67 -6.35 -6.20
CA LYS A 289 -17.01 -6.85 -5.88
C LYS A 289 -17.47 -7.95 -6.84
N ILE A 290 -17.21 -7.80 -8.15
CA ILE A 290 -17.55 -8.83 -9.14
C ILE A 290 -16.79 -10.14 -8.85
N VAL A 291 -15.53 -10.05 -8.45
CA VAL A 291 -14.72 -11.21 -8.04
C VAL A 291 -15.28 -11.83 -6.75
N ALA A 292 -15.53 -11.04 -5.72
CA ALA A 292 -16.03 -11.51 -4.42
C ALA A 292 -17.44 -12.12 -4.52
N ASP A 293 -18.36 -11.51 -5.27
CA ASP A 293 -19.72 -12.01 -5.50
C ASP A 293 -19.68 -13.41 -6.13
N ARG A 294 -18.71 -13.65 -7.01
CA ARG A 294 -18.53 -14.94 -7.69
C ARG A 294 -17.95 -16.01 -6.78
N GLU A 295 -16.99 -15.65 -5.94
CA GLU A 295 -16.36 -16.57 -4.99
C GLU A 295 -17.27 -16.88 -3.79
N GLY A 296 -18.42 -16.21 -3.68
CA GLY A 296 -19.32 -16.32 -2.54
C GLY A 296 -18.74 -15.67 -1.28
N ALA A 297 -17.73 -14.81 -1.44
CA ALA A 297 -17.00 -14.12 -0.38
C ALA A 297 -17.49 -12.67 -0.18
N SER A 298 -18.44 -12.20 -0.98
CA SER A 298 -19.00 -10.85 -0.87
C SER A 298 -19.98 -10.78 0.28
N ASP A 299 -19.60 -10.04 1.31
CA ASP A 299 -20.52 -9.54 2.33
C ASP A 299 -21.14 -8.21 1.85
N GLY A 300 -22.29 -7.83 2.42
CA GLY A 300 -22.97 -6.56 2.12
C GLY A 300 -22.11 -5.32 2.34
N ASN A 301 -20.97 -5.46 3.02
CA ASN A 301 -20.09 -4.39 3.44
C ASN A 301 -18.73 -4.32 2.70
N PHE A 302 -18.55 -5.07 1.61
CA PHE A 302 -17.28 -5.15 0.87
C PHE A 302 -16.62 -3.79 0.57
N ALA A 303 -17.41 -2.82 0.08
CA ALA A 303 -16.89 -1.50 -0.30
C ALA A 303 -16.41 -0.69 0.91
N VAL A 304 -17.16 -0.75 2.01
CA VAL A 304 -16.82 -0.09 3.27
C VAL A 304 -15.51 -0.65 3.81
N ASP A 305 -15.38 -1.97 3.92
CA ASP A 305 -14.17 -2.60 4.48
C ASP A 305 -12.91 -2.34 3.63
N ARG A 306 -13.06 -2.26 2.30
CA ARG A 306 -11.95 -1.92 1.39
C ARG A 306 -11.53 -0.45 1.51
N VAL A 307 -12.48 0.48 1.53
CA VAL A 307 -12.18 1.90 1.69
C VAL A 307 -11.54 2.17 3.05
N ASP A 308 -12.10 1.56 4.09
CA ASP A 308 -11.56 1.57 5.45
C ASP A 308 -10.09 1.11 5.45
N TYR A 309 -9.77 0.00 4.77
CA TYR A 309 -8.39 -0.46 4.60
C TYR A 309 -7.49 0.54 3.85
N TYR A 310 -7.95 1.10 2.72
CA TYR A 310 -7.17 2.07 1.94
C TYR A 310 -6.85 3.34 2.75
N VAL A 311 -7.83 3.88 3.48
CA VAL A 311 -7.64 5.05 4.36
C VAL A 311 -6.58 4.74 5.41
N ARG A 312 -6.68 3.60 6.11
CA ARG A 312 -5.69 3.27 7.15
C ARG A 312 -4.28 3.11 6.58
N CYS A 313 -4.14 2.47 5.42
CA CYS A 313 -2.85 2.30 4.76
C CYS A 313 -2.24 3.64 4.33
N SER A 314 -3.03 4.48 3.67
CA SER A 314 -2.52 5.75 3.17
C SER A 314 -2.23 6.73 4.31
N MET A 315 -3.06 6.77 5.36
CA MET A 315 -2.76 7.56 6.58
C MET A 315 -1.45 7.14 7.23
N LYS A 316 -1.21 5.83 7.35
CA LYS A 316 0.04 5.30 7.91
C LYS A 316 1.25 5.72 7.06
N SER A 317 1.14 5.60 5.73
CA SER A 317 2.20 6.01 4.80
C SER A 317 2.48 7.52 4.88
N ALA A 318 1.42 8.34 4.89
CA ALA A 318 1.53 9.79 5.01
C ALA A 318 2.14 10.22 6.36
N PHE A 319 1.72 9.58 7.46
CA PHE A 319 2.32 9.81 8.79
C PHE A 319 3.80 9.41 8.82
N THR A 320 4.18 8.26 8.23
CA THR A 320 5.59 7.86 8.17
C THR A 320 6.42 8.83 7.34
N ASN A 321 5.88 9.35 6.23
CA ASN A 321 6.56 10.36 5.42
C ASN A 321 6.76 11.67 6.21
N ILE A 322 5.77 12.13 6.97
CA ILE A 322 5.91 13.31 7.84
C ILE A 322 6.97 13.07 8.92
N LEU A 323 6.95 11.90 9.56
CA LEU A 323 7.93 11.53 10.58
C LEU A 323 9.35 11.48 10.01
N GLU A 324 9.54 10.89 8.84
CA GLU A 324 10.84 10.79 8.16
C GLU A 324 11.33 12.15 7.64
N ASN A 325 10.44 12.98 7.08
CA ASN A 325 10.78 14.32 6.62
C ASN A 325 11.13 15.26 7.79
N GLY A 326 10.39 15.17 8.91
CA GLY A 326 10.72 15.90 10.14
C GLY A 326 12.06 15.47 10.75
N LEU A 327 12.52 14.25 10.47
CA LEU A 327 13.87 13.75 10.81
C LEU A 327 14.92 14.11 9.74
N GLY A 328 14.51 14.31 8.47
CA GLY A 328 15.36 14.45 7.30
C GLY A 328 15.61 15.89 6.80
N GLU A 329 14.75 16.86 7.11
CA GLU A 329 14.96 18.28 6.76
C GLU A 329 16.17 18.93 7.47
N VAL A 330 16.79 18.21 8.42
CA VAL A 330 18.02 18.62 9.11
C VAL A 330 19.28 18.49 8.23
N ASP A 331 19.20 17.89 7.04
CA ASP A 331 20.38 17.67 6.17
C ASP A 331 20.62 18.76 5.10
N SER A 332 19.85 19.87 5.12
CA SER A 332 20.08 21.02 4.23
C SER A 332 20.66 22.23 4.96
N VAL A 333 22.00 22.27 5.02
CA VAL A 333 22.84 23.48 5.15
C VAL A 333 22.40 24.45 6.26
N ILE A 334 22.58 24.04 7.52
CA ILE A 334 23.21 24.76 8.64
C ILE A 334 22.96 23.87 9.87
N ILE A 335 24.04 23.59 10.59
CA ILE A 335 24.08 22.72 11.78
C ILE A 335 22.94 23.07 12.75
N ASP A 336 21.98 22.14 12.92
CA ASP A 336 21.31 21.95 14.20
C ASP A 336 21.21 20.45 14.47
N ARG A 337 22.34 19.88 14.91
CA ARG A 337 22.46 18.49 15.37
C ARG A 337 21.79 18.26 16.74
N ASP A 338 21.09 19.26 17.25
CA ASP A 338 20.49 19.35 18.58
C ASP A 338 18.97 19.56 18.53
N SER A 339 18.25 18.96 17.56
CA SER A 339 16.78 18.91 17.68
C SER A 339 16.40 17.99 18.85
N ASP A 340 16.06 18.62 19.96
CA ASP A 340 15.57 17.99 21.17
C ASP A 340 14.40 17.06 20.82
N PRO A 341 14.41 15.76 21.19
CA PRO A 341 13.38 14.81 20.78
C PRO A 341 11.96 15.25 21.13
N GLY A 342 11.75 16.05 22.19
CA GLY A 342 10.42 16.60 22.48
C GLY A 342 10.00 17.71 21.51
N SER A 343 10.93 18.53 21.00
CA SER A 343 10.65 19.50 19.95
C SER A 343 10.14 18.84 18.66
N VAL A 344 10.76 17.71 18.26
CA VAL A 344 10.32 16.88 17.12
C VAL A 344 8.91 16.34 17.35
N LEU A 345 8.61 15.83 18.56
CA LEU A 345 7.28 15.31 18.88
C LEU A 345 6.19 16.40 18.89
N ILE A 346 6.52 17.61 19.35
CA ILE A 346 5.59 18.76 19.31
C ILE A 346 5.27 19.12 17.86
N GLN A 347 6.29 19.16 16.99
CA GLN A 347 6.10 19.45 15.58
C GLN A 347 5.31 18.34 14.88
N LEU A 348 5.67 17.07 15.13
CA LEU A 348 4.94 15.90 14.64
C LEU A 348 3.46 15.93 15.02
N ALA A 349 3.13 16.35 16.25
CA ALA A 349 1.74 16.47 16.67
C ALA A 349 0.96 17.50 15.83
N ARG A 350 1.59 18.64 15.51
CA ARG A 350 1.00 19.69 14.66
C ARG A 350 0.83 19.23 13.23
N ASP A 351 1.84 18.57 12.67
CA ASP A 351 1.79 18.07 11.30
C ASP A 351 0.76 16.92 11.16
N THR A 352 0.61 16.11 12.20
CA THR A 352 -0.45 15.09 12.28
C THR A 352 -1.85 15.72 12.29
N GLU A 353 -2.05 16.80 13.06
CA GLU A 353 -3.31 17.56 13.05
C GLU A 353 -3.58 18.16 11.67
N HIS A 354 -2.55 18.72 11.02
CA HIS A 354 -2.66 19.28 9.68
C HIS A 354 -3.02 18.21 8.64
N LEU A 355 -2.39 17.02 8.70
CA LEU A 355 -2.70 15.88 7.83
C LEU A 355 -4.16 15.44 8.00
N ALA A 356 -4.65 15.35 9.24
CA ALA A 356 -6.06 15.01 9.49
C ALA A 356 -7.02 16.04 8.88
N LEU A 357 -6.72 17.33 9.03
CA LEU A 357 -7.52 18.41 8.45
C LEU A 357 -7.47 18.40 6.92
N PHE A 358 -6.31 18.06 6.35
CA PHE A 358 -6.10 17.94 4.91
C PHE A 358 -6.93 16.78 4.33
N GLU A 359 -6.88 15.60 4.95
CA GLU A 359 -7.72 14.44 4.61
C GLU A 359 -9.20 14.80 4.60
N ARG A 360 -9.68 15.43 5.69
CA ARG A 360 -11.09 15.83 5.85
C ARG A 360 -11.57 16.73 4.72
N ARG A 361 -10.70 17.61 4.20
CA ARG A 361 -11.05 18.61 3.19
C ARG A 361 -10.99 18.06 1.77
N ASN A 362 -9.97 17.25 1.45
CA ASN A 362 -9.65 16.91 0.07
C ASN A 362 -10.16 15.52 -0.34
N PHE A 363 -9.96 14.50 0.50
CA PHE A 363 -10.22 13.10 0.13
C PHE A 363 -11.49 12.55 0.75
N SER A 364 -11.77 12.89 2.01
CA SER A 364 -12.97 12.42 2.72
C SER A 364 -14.30 12.70 2.01
N PRO A 365 -14.51 13.83 1.29
CA PRO A 365 -15.74 14.04 0.50
C PRO A 365 -15.95 13.00 -0.61
N VAL A 366 -14.87 12.54 -1.25
CA VAL A 366 -14.90 11.49 -2.27
C VAL A 366 -15.19 10.13 -1.62
N LEU A 367 -14.43 9.81 -0.57
CA LEU A 367 -14.53 8.53 0.15
C LEU A 367 -15.91 8.30 0.80
N ARG A 368 -16.60 9.38 1.19
CA ARG A 368 -17.91 9.32 1.86
C ARG A 368 -19.01 8.68 1.00
N ARG A 369 -18.81 8.55 -0.32
CA ARG A 369 -19.74 7.81 -1.20
C ARG A 369 -19.76 6.31 -0.92
N TRP A 370 -18.69 5.75 -0.36
CA TRP A 370 -18.53 4.32 -0.11
C TRP A 370 -18.32 3.97 1.36
N HIS A 371 -17.91 4.93 2.18
CA HIS A 371 -17.68 4.74 3.61
C HIS A 371 -18.48 5.75 4.43
N PRO A 372 -19.22 5.33 5.47
CA PRO A 372 -20.08 6.22 6.24
C PRO A 372 -19.32 7.28 7.06
N ALA A 373 -18.13 6.95 7.56
CA ALA A 373 -17.33 7.83 8.42
C ALA A 373 -15.82 7.77 8.09
N PRO A 374 -15.39 8.27 6.91
CA PRO A 374 -13.98 8.16 6.48
C PRO A 374 -13.03 9.05 7.31
N VAL A 375 -13.52 10.19 7.83
CA VAL A 375 -12.71 11.10 8.65
C VAL A 375 -12.40 10.45 9.99
N ALA A 376 -13.38 9.76 10.59
CA ALA A 376 -13.19 9.01 11.83
C ALA A 376 -12.10 7.93 11.67
N VAL A 377 -12.14 7.15 10.59
CA VAL A 377 -11.11 6.12 10.31
C VAL A 377 -9.73 6.75 10.19
N ALA A 378 -9.62 7.88 9.50
CA ALA A 378 -8.36 8.59 9.36
C ALA A 378 -7.83 9.11 10.70
N ALA A 379 -8.69 9.78 11.48
CA ALA A 379 -8.35 10.34 12.77
C ALA A 379 -7.92 9.27 13.79
N VAL A 380 -8.65 8.15 13.88
CA VAL A 380 -8.27 7.02 14.75
C VAL A 380 -6.94 6.41 14.31
N THR A 381 -6.68 6.32 13.00
CA THR A 381 -5.42 5.78 12.50
C THR A 381 -4.24 6.68 12.85
N LEU A 382 -4.38 8.00 12.65
CA LEU A 382 -3.36 8.98 12.98
C LEU A 382 -3.10 9.05 14.50
N HIS A 383 -4.16 8.98 15.30
CA HIS A 383 -4.05 8.90 16.76
C HIS A 383 -3.24 7.67 17.18
N GLY A 384 -3.54 6.50 16.62
CA GLY A 384 -2.79 5.27 16.90
C GLY A 384 -1.31 5.37 16.48
N CYS A 385 -1.01 5.97 15.33
CA CYS A 385 0.36 6.16 14.85
C CYS A 385 1.15 7.09 15.79
N PHE A 386 0.60 8.26 16.09
CA PHE A 386 1.22 9.20 17.03
C PHE A 386 1.37 8.59 18.43
N GLY A 387 0.37 7.86 18.91
CA GLY A 387 0.38 7.17 20.20
C GLY A 387 1.48 6.11 20.32
N VAL A 388 1.87 5.45 19.23
CA VAL A 388 3.05 4.54 19.22
C VAL A 388 4.33 5.35 19.43
N VAL A 389 4.52 6.46 18.71
CA VAL A 389 5.71 7.31 18.82
C VAL A 389 5.80 7.96 20.20
N LEU A 390 4.69 8.49 20.72
CA LEU A 390 4.61 9.08 22.05
C LEU A 390 4.99 8.07 23.14
N ARG A 391 4.45 6.84 23.09
CA ARG A 391 4.82 5.79 24.05
C ARG A 391 6.31 5.44 24.00
N GLN A 392 6.90 5.37 22.81
CA GLN A 392 8.34 5.12 22.66
C GLN A 392 9.20 6.26 23.24
N TYR A 393 8.72 7.50 23.13
CA TYR A 393 9.37 8.65 23.76
C TYR A 393 9.25 8.58 25.29
N LEU A 394 8.05 8.38 25.82
CA LEU A 394 7.79 8.32 27.27
C LEU A 394 8.55 7.18 27.96
N ALA A 395 8.76 6.05 27.28
CA ALA A 395 9.54 4.93 27.81
C ALA A 395 11.02 5.28 28.11
N LYS A 396 11.54 6.38 27.56
CA LYS A 396 12.92 6.85 27.77
C LYS A 396 13.03 7.94 28.84
N VAL A 397 11.91 8.50 29.29
CA VAL A 397 11.88 9.63 30.22
C VAL A 397 11.65 9.14 31.65
N THR A 398 12.44 9.66 32.58
CA THR A 398 12.37 9.31 34.01
C THR A 398 12.01 10.49 34.91
N ILE A 399 12.10 11.73 34.42
CA ILE A 399 11.87 12.95 35.18
C ILE A 399 10.89 13.85 34.42
N LEU A 400 10.00 14.51 35.14
CA LEU A 400 9.07 15.49 34.58
C LEU A 400 9.79 16.82 34.30
N THR A 401 10.19 17.05 33.06
CA THR A 401 10.80 18.32 32.60
C THR A 401 9.77 19.27 32.01
N GLU A 402 10.10 20.55 31.89
CA GLU A 402 9.23 21.55 31.23
C GLU A 402 8.94 21.16 29.76
N GLU A 403 9.94 20.64 29.06
CA GLU A 403 9.81 20.18 27.69
C GLU A 403 8.85 18.98 27.57
N LEU A 404 8.98 17.97 28.46
CA LEU A 404 8.04 16.85 28.50
C LEU A 404 6.60 17.33 28.73
N VAL A 405 6.39 18.33 29.61
CA VAL A 405 5.05 18.89 29.82
C VAL A 405 4.52 19.56 28.55
N ARG A 406 5.37 20.26 27.77
CA ARG A 406 4.96 20.82 26.47
C ARG A 406 4.61 19.72 25.46
N VAL A 407 5.37 18.62 25.42
CA VAL A 407 5.08 17.44 24.58
C VAL A 407 3.72 16.84 24.95
N LEU A 408 3.50 16.57 26.24
CA LEU A 408 2.27 16.01 26.77
C LEU A 408 1.06 16.93 26.52
N HIS A 409 1.24 18.24 26.67
CA HIS A 409 0.21 19.22 26.33
C HIS A 409 -0.12 19.20 24.83
N SER A 410 0.90 19.14 23.97
CA SER A 410 0.72 19.03 22.52
C SER A 410 -0.01 17.74 22.12
N ALA A 411 0.34 16.61 22.76
CA ALA A 411 -0.34 15.33 22.58
C ALA A 411 -1.81 15.40 23.00
N SER A 412 -2.11 16.01 24.16
CA SER A 412 -3.50 16.20 24.63
C SER A 412 -4.32 17.09 23.69
N ARG A 413 -3.71 18.13 23.11
CA ARG A 413 -4.36 18.98 22.11
C ARG A 413 -4.68 18.21 20.83
N LEU A 414 -3.71 17.44 20.31
CA LEU A 414 -3.91 16.59 19.15
C LEU A 414 -5.04 15.57 19.39
N GLU A 415 -5.01 14.87 20.52
CA GLU A 415 -6.06 13.91 20.89
C GLU A 415 -7.44 14.54 20.89
N LYS A 416 -7.60 15.72 21.52
CA LYS A 416 -8.89 16.43 21.54
C LYS A 416 -9.35 16.82 20.14
N ALA A 417 -8.44 17.28 19.28
CA ALA A 417 -8.76 17.63 17.90
C ALA A 417 -9.24 16.41 17.09
N LEU A 418 -8.51 15.29 17.18
CA LEU A 418 -8.85 14.05 16.48
C LEU A 418 -10.15 13.43 17.03
N ALA A 419 -10.33 13.43 18.36
CA ALA A 419 -11.56 12.95 18.99
C ALA A 419 -12.78 13.80 18.59
N GLN A 420 -12.63 15.12 18.51
CA GLN A 420 -13.67 16.01 18.02
C GLN A 420 -14.04 15.70 16.57
N MET A 421 -13.04 15.55 15.68
CA MET A 421 -13.29 15.20 14.28
C MET A 421 -14.01 13.85 14.13
N THR A 422 -13.59 12.85 14.90
CA THR A 422 -14.23 11.53 14.94
C THR A 422 -15.68 11.61 15.43
N ALA A 423 -15.95 12.40 16.46
CA ALA A 423 -17.30 12.60 16.99
C ALA A 423 -18.20 13.36 16.01
N GLU A 424 -17.69 14.40 15.34
CA GLU A 424 -18.40 15.14 14.29
C GLU A 424 -18.79 14.21 13.13
N ASP A 425 -17.84 13.42 12.61
CA ASP A 425 -18.08 12.50 11.51
C ASP A 425 -19.05 11.36 11.89
N ALA A 426 -18.97 10.86 13.12
CA ALA A 426 -19.89 9.85 13.62
C ALA A 426 -21.31 10.40 13.90
N ALA A 427 -21.44 11.68 14.26
CA ALA A 427 -22.73 12.32 14.47
C ALA A 427 -23.49 12.56 13.16
N ASP A 428 -22.76 12.84 12.08
CA ASP A 428 -23.31 12.98 10.72
C ASP A 428 -23.70 11.63 10.11
N CYS A 429 -23.30 10.52 10.73
CA CYS A 429 -23.55 9.17 10.27
C CYS A 429 -24.75 8.51 10.98
N ALA A 430 -25.73 8.04 10.20
CA ALA A 430 -26.89 7.29 10.73
C ALA A 430 -26.55 5.84 11.14
N ASP A 431 -25.39 5.32 10.71
CA ASP A 431 -24.97 3.93 10.91
C ASP A 431 -24.28 3.72 12.27
N GLY A 432 -24.63 2.65 12.98
CA GLY A 432 -24.08 2.32 14.30
C GLY A 432 -22.60 1.95 14.27
N ARG A 433 -22.06 1.57 13.10
CA ARG A 433 -20.64 1.20 12.93
C ARG A 433 -19.70 2.38 13.09
N ALA A 434 -20.13 3.59 12.71
CA ALA A 434 -19.36 4.81 12.96
C ALA A 434 -19.14 5.05 14.46
N LYS A 435 -20.09 4.65 15.32
CA LYS A 435 -19.92 4.68 16.78
C LYS A 435 -18.94 3.64 17.30
N GLY A 436 -18.79 2.51 16.61
CA GLY A 436 -17.76 1.50 16.92
C GLY A 436 -16.35 2.05 16.72
N ILE A 437 -16.14 2.75 15.60
CA ILE A 437 -14.84 3.38 15.27
C ILE A 437 -14.45 4.45 16.31
N VAL A 438 -15.43 5.21 16.82
CA VAL A 438 -15.19 6.19 17.92
C VAL A 438 -14.66 5.50 19.19
N GLY A 439 -15.09 4.26 19.45
CA GLY A 439 -14.65 3.48 20.61
C GLY A 439 -13.22 2.93 20.51
N ASP A 440 -12.61 2.95 19.32
CA ASP A 440 -11.27 2.39 19.10
C ASP A 440 -10.14 3.37 19.48
N MET A 441 -10.46 4.63 19.80
CA MET A 441 -9.49 5.64 20.22
C MET A 441 -9.23 5.55 21.73
N GLU A 442 -8.18 4.84 22.13
CA GLU A 442 -7.72 4.78 23.51
C GLU A 442 -7.06 6.10 23.93
N PRO A 443 -7.42 6.73 25.05
CA PRO A 443 -6.77 7.96 25.49
C PRO A 443 -5.25 7.78 25.68
N PHE A 444 -4.46 8.82 25.42
CA PHE A 444 -3.02 8.84 25.72
C PHE A 444 -2.71 8.87 27.22
N GLU A 445 -3.73 8.99 28.07
CA GLU A 445 -3.66 9.01 29.52
C GLU A 445 -2.61 10.00 30.08
N VAL A 446 -2.53 11.19 29.47
CA VAL A 446 -1.52 12.20 29.82
C VAL A 446 -1.44 12.47 31.34
N GLU A 447 -2.58 12.55 32.02
CA GLU A 447 -2.64 12.78 33.47
C GLU A 447 -2.06 11.61 34.28
N SER A 448 -2.31 10.35 33.87
CA SER A 448 -1.78 9.17 34.55
C SER A 448 -0.26 9.08 34.39
N VAL A 449 0.25 9.44 33.21
CA VAL A 449 1.69 9.49 32.90
C VAL A 449 2.39 10.54 33.77
N VAL A 450 1.83 11.75 33.86
CA VAL A 450 2.39 12.82 34.71
C VAL A 450 2.46 12.36 36.16
N MET A 451 1.36 11.82 36.68
CA MET A 451 1.30 11.34 38.07
C MET A 451 2.26 10.17 38.33
N GLY A 452 2.40 9.24 37.38
CA GLY A 452 3.33 8.12 37.48
C GLY A 452 4.79 8.57 37.54
N LEU A 453 5.19 9.55 36.71
CA LEU A 453 6.55 10.10 36.71
C LEU A 453 6.85 10.86 38.00
N LEU A 454 5.90 11.64 38.52
CA LEU A 454 6.07 12.35 39.80
C LEU A 454 6.26 11.38 40.96
N LYS A 455 5.46 10.31 41.02
CA LYS A 455 5.61 9.28 42.06
C LYS A 455 6.93 8.55 41.96
N ALA A 456 7.34 8.14 40.76
CA ALA A 456 8.61 7.48 40.55
C ALA A 456 9.81 8.36 40.94
N TRP A 457 9.78 9.65 40.57
CA TRP A 457 10.78 10.63 40.99
C TRP A 457 10.80 10.80 42.51
N MET A 458 9.62 10.93 43.14
CA MET A 458 9.51 11.08 44.59
C MET A 458 10.03 9.86 45.35
N ASP A 459 9.68 8.66 44.90
CA ASP A 459 10.16 7.40 45.48
C ASP A 459 11.69 7.27 45.38
N ASP A 460 12.28 7.66 44.24
CA ASP A 460 13.74 7.69 44.06
C ASP A 460 14.41 8.65 45.05
N LYS A 461 13.90 9.89 45.17
CA LYS A 461 14.45 10.91 46.07
C LYS A 461 14.31 10.55 47.54
N LEU A 462 13.16 10.03 47.94
CA LEU A 462 12.93 9.54 49.30
C LEU A 462 13.77 8.28 49.57
N GLY A 463 13.96 7.42 48.57
CA GLY A 463 14.85 6.27 48.62
C GLY A 463 16.29 6.65 48.95
N LEU A 464 16.85 7.65 48.26
CA LEU A 464 18.19 8.17 48.55
C LEU A 464 18.34 8.68 50.00
N GLY A 465 17.29 9.32 50.54
CA GLY A 465 17.23 9.74 51.93
C GLY A 465 17.23 8.56 52.92
N ARG A 466 16.43 7.51 52.64
CA ARG A 466 16.40 6.29 53.45
C ARG A 466 17.72 5.53 53.40
N ASP A 467 18.35 5.43 52.22
CA ASP A 467 19.66 4.80 52.07
C ASP A 467 20.75 5.56 52.82
N CYS A 468 20.70 6.90 52.81
CA CYS A 468 21.58 7.73 53.62
C CYS A 468 21.42 7.43 55.12
N LEU A 469 20.17 7.32 55.60
CA LEU A 469 19.87 6.96 56.98
C LEU A 469 20.37 5.55 57.33
N LEU A 470 20.11 4.55 56.48
CA LEU A 470 20.55 3.17 56.70
C LEU A 470 22.08 3.08 56.76
N ARG A 471 22.78 3.69 55.82
CA ARG A 471 24.26 3.75 55.84
C ARG A 471 24.78 4.42 57.11
N ALA A 472 24.16 5.51 57.55
CA ALA A 472 24.55 6.20 58.78
C ALA A 472 24.41 5.31 60.02
N ARG A 473 23.31 4.53 60.11
CA ARG A 473 23.09 3.58 61.21
C ARG A 473 24.21 2.56 61.34
N ASP A 474 24.72 2.06 60.22
CA ASP A 474 25.70 0.98 60.21
C ASP A 474 27.14 1.46 60.36
N THR A 475 27.46 2.67 59.88
CA THR A 475 28.87 3.09 59.66
C THR A 475 29.29 4.32 60.43
N GLU A 476 28.36 5.13 60.96
CA GLU A 476 28.71 6.41 61.56
C GLU A 476 29.12 6.28 63.03
N SER A 477 30.12 7.08 63.43
CA SER A 477 30.60 7.11 64.81
C SER A 477 29.79 8.03 65.73
N TRP A 478 28.86 8.81 65.19
CA TRP A 478 27.95 9.73 65.90
C TRP A 478 28.66 10.80 66.76
N ILE A 479 29.87 11.20 66.35
CA ILE A 479 30.67 12.24 67.00
C ILE A 479 30.49 13.56 66.23
N PRO A 480 30.26 14.70 66.90
CA PRO A 480 30.20 16.00 66.24
C PRO A 480 31.46 16.28 65.40
N LYS A 481 31.28 16.83 64.19
CA LYS A 481 32.39 17.11 63.26
C LYS A 481 33.39 18.12 63.82
N SER A 482 32.93 19.16 64.51
CA SER A 482 33.79 20.15 65.15
C SER A 482 33.04 20.93 66.24
N LYS A 483 33.72 21.87 66.93
CA LYS A 483 33.06 22.80 67.86
C LYS A 483 32.18 23.83 67.15
N GLU A 484 32.43 24.09 65.87
CA GLU A 484 31.66 25.03 65.03
C GLU A 484 30.51 24.31 64.30
N GLU A 485 30.62 22.99 64.09
CA GLU A 485 29.59 22.11 63.53
C GLU A 485 29.21 21.01 64.54
N PRO A 486 28.29 21.30 65.50
CA PRO A 486 27.93 20.39 66.58
C PRO A 486 26.96 19.27 66.14
N PHE A 487 27.07 18.81 64.89
CA PHE A 487 26.19 17.82 64.29
C PHE A 487 26.99 16.70 63.61
N ALA A 488 26.35 15.53 63.53
CA ALA A 488 26.90 14.35 62.86
C ALA A 488 26.97 14.55 61.34
N GLY A 489 27.82 13.78 60.66
CA GLY A 489 28.01 13.90 59.22
C GLY A 489 26.75 13.57 58.43
N SER A 490 26.03 12.52 58.84
CA SER A 490 24.75 12.13 58.22
C SER A 490 23.66 13.19 58.36
N ALA A 491 23.62 13.94 59.47
CA ALA A 491 22.65 15.02 59.65
C ALA A 491 22.82 16.11 58.57
N MET A 492 24.08 16.42 58.23
CA MET A 492 24.40 17.37 57.17
C MET A 492 24.03 16.82 55.79
N GLU A 493 24.32 15.54 55.53
CA GLU A 493 24.00 14.88 54.26
C GLU A 493 22.50 14.75 54.03
N LEU A 494 21.74 14.33 55.05
CA LEU A 494 20.28 14.23 55.00
C LEU A 494 19.63 15.60 54.75
N MET A 495 20.14 16.66 55.40
CA MET A 495 19.63 18.02 55.19
C MET A 495 19.99 18.58 53.81
N LYS A 496 21.18 18.23 53.28
CA LYS A 496 21.55 18.56 51.90
C LYS A 496 20.66 17.85 50.89
N LEU A 497 20.39 16.56 51.09
CA LEU A 497 19.47 15.78 50.27
C LEU A 497 18.05 16.38 50.30
N ALA A 498 17.51 16.68 51.49
CA ALA A 498 16.19 17.28 51.61
C ALA A 498 16.10 18.65 50.91
N ARG A 499 17.12 19.50 51.07
CA ARG A 499 17.19 20.79 50.37
C ARG A 499 17.24 20.62 48.86
N LEU A 500 18.11 19.73 48.35
CA LEU A 500 18.19 19.42 46.92
C LEU A 500 16.86 18.89 46.38
N THR A 501 16.18 17.99 47.10
CA THR A 501 14.88 17.45 46.70
C THR A 501 13.81 18.54 46.61
N ILE A 502 13.78 19.49 47.56
CA ILE A 502 12.83 20.61 47.53
C ILE A 502 13.17 21.58 46.39
N ASP A 503 14.46 21.88 46.20
CA ASP A 503 14.92 22.76 45.12
C ASP A 503 14.55 22.14 43.75
N GLU A 504 14.82 20.85 43.53
CA GLU A 504 14.42 20.13 42.32
C GLU A 504 12.89 20.05 42.14
N PHE A 505 12.12 19.80 43.22
CA PHE A 505 10.65 19.82 43.16
C PHE A 505 10.10 21.18 42.73
N SER A 506 10.78 22.26 43.12
CA SER A 506 10.38 23.62 42.75
C SER A 506 10.53 23.88 41.25
N GLU A 507 11.47 23.22 40.58
CA GLU A 507 11.71 23.29 39.13
C GLU A 507 10.71 22.48 38.29
N ILE A 508 10.03 21.51 38.91
CA ILE A 508 8.95 20.76 38.25
C ILE A 508 7.81 21.74 37.86
N PRO A 509 7.10 21.59 36.73
CA PRO A 509 6.01 22.49 36.35
C PRO A 509 4.82 22.53 37.33
N ALA A 510 4.24 23.72 37.53
CA ALA A 510 3.23 23.98 38.57
C ALA A 510 1.92 23.18 38.45
N SER A 511 1.49 22.85 37.23
CA SER A 511 0.27 22.07 36.98
C SER A 511 0.32 20.64 37.53
N ALA A 512 1.48 20.19 37.98
CA ALA A 512 1.74 18.84 38.48
C ALA A 512 1.88 18.79 40.02
N LYS A 513 1.79 19.92 40.73
CA LYS A 513 2.26 20.05 42.12
C LYS A 513 1.21 19.81 43.20
N ASP A 514 -0.03 20.25 43.00
CA ASP A 514 -0.99 20.44 44.11
C ASP A 514 -1.35 19.17 44.89
N GLU A 515 -1.33 18.00 44.26
CA GLU A 515 -1.62 16.72 44.93
C GLU A 515 -0.38 16.04 45.54
N VAL A 516 0.82 16.33 45.02
CA VAL A 516 2.05 15.58 45.37
C VAL A 516 2.91 16.30 46.42
N VAL A 517 2.68 17.61 46.64
CA VAL A 517 3.41 18.39 47.66
C VAL A 517 3.28 17.75 49.05
N GLN A 518 2.05 17.37 49.43
CA GLN A 518 1.81 16.82 50.76
C GLN A 518 2.49 15.45 50.94
N ASP A 519 2.40 14.58 49.93
CA ASP A 519 3.06 13.27 49.94
C ASP A 519 4.59 13.38 50.06
N LEU A 520 5.20 14.37 49.38
CA LEU A 520 6.64 14.62 49.47
C LEU A 520 7.04 15.11 50.87
N VAL A 521 6.27 16.05 51.43
CA VAL A 521 6.51 16.59 52.77
C VAL A 521 6.38 15.50 53.83
N ASP A 522 5.32 14.70 53.78
CA ASP A 522 5.07 13.58 54.69
C ASP A 522 6.18 12.52 54.58
N GLY A 523 6.63 12.24 53.35
CA GLY A 523 7.74 11.33 53.08
C GLY A 523 9.06 11.80 53.69
N LEU A 524 9.42 13.08 53.54
CA LEU A 524 10.60 13.67 54.17
C LEU A 524 10.47 13.68 55.70
N GLU A 525 9.31 14.07 56.22
CA GLU A 525 9.04 14.07 57.66
C GLU A 525 9.26 12.68 58.27
N SER A 526 8.73 11.63 57.63
CA SER A 526 8.93 10.24 58.04
C SER A 526 10.42 9.88 58.16
N ILE A 527 11.24 10.24 57.17
CA ILE A 527 12.68 9.97 57.19
C ILE A 527 13.37 10.70 58.35
N PHE A 528 13.04 11.98 58.57
CA PHE A 528 13.60 12.76 59.68
C PHE A 528 13.17 12.22 61.04
N GLN A 529 11.90 11.82 61.20
CA GLN A 529 11.40 11.22 62.43
C GLN A 529 12.13 9.90 62.75
N GLU A 530 12.36 9.04 61.74
CA GLU A 530 13.13 7.81 61.92
C GLU A 530 14.60 8.07 62.29
N TYR A 531 15.21 9.10 61.71
CA TYR A 531 16.56 9.54 62.08
C TYR A 531 16.62 9.99 63.54
N ILE A 532 15.70 10.88 63.95
CA ILE A 532 15.63 11.42 65.32
C ILE A 532 15.38 10.30 66.34
N PHE A 533 14.44 9.40 66.03
CA PHE A 533 14.13 8.27 66.90
C PHE A 533 15.34 7.35 67.10
N PHE A 534 16.07 7.05 66.02
CA PHE A 534 17.28 6.26 66.09
C PHE A 534 18.36 6.93 66.95
N VAL A 535 18.67 8.21 66.70
CA VAL A 535 19.67 8.96 67.48
C VAL A 535 19.28 9.04 68.96
N ALA A 536 17.99 9.25 69.26
CA ALA A 536 17.50 9.27 70.64
C ALA A 536 17.67 7.92 71.34
N SER A 537 17.59 6.81 70.60
CA SER A 537 17.78 5.44 71.11
C SER A 537 19.25 5.09 71.40
N CYS A 538 20.21 5.77 70.77
CA CYS A 538 21.65 5.55 70.97
C CYS A 538 22.21 6.07 72.32
N GLY A 539 21.40 6.71 73.17
CA GLY A 539 21.75 7.04 74.56
C GLY A 539 22.13 8.51 74.84
N LYS A 540 21.98 8.92 76.12
CA LYS A 540 21.86 10.29 76.67
C LYS A 540 22.94 11.35 76.33
N LEU A 541 23.98 11.07 75.54
CA LEU A 541 25.07 12.03 75.30
C LEU A 541 24.86 12.97 74.09
N ILE A 542 23.84 12.77 73.26
CA ILE A 542 23.67 13.52 71.98
C ILE A 542 22.44 14.46 71.99
N LEU A 543 21.61 14.40 73.04
CA LEU A 543 20.24 14.95 73.04
C LEU A 543 20.10 16.49 73.07
N CYS A 544 21.18 17.29 73.05
CA CYS A 544 21.06 18.75 73.23
C CYS A 544 21.04 19.59 71.94
N CYS A 545 21.28 19.05 70.73
CA CYS A 545 21.45 19.91 69.54
C CYS A 545 20.42 19.72 68.40
N VAL A 546 19.57 18.69 68.42
CA VAL A 546 18.75 18.33 67.24
C VAL A 546 17.33 18.91 67.28
N HIS A 547 16.75 19.11 68.47
CA HIS A 547 15.30 19.35 68.60
C HIS A 547 14.84 20.80 68.31
N THR A 548 15.73 21.80 68.42
CA THR A 548 15.36 23.22 68.29
C THR A 548 15.67 23.82 66.91
N SER A 549 16.62 23.26 66.17
CA SER A 549 17.10 23.82 64.89
C SER A 549 16.32 23.29 63.68
N LEU A 550 15.99 21.99 63.65
CA LEU A 550 15.35 21.34 62.50
C LEU A 550 13.87 21.73 62.36
N PHE A 551 13.13 21.77 63.47
CA PHE A 551 11.71 22.10 63.48
C PHE A 551 11.45 23.58 63.11
N SER A 552 12.34 24.49 63.54
CA SER A 552 12.25 25.90 63.17
C SER A 552 12.61 26.17 61.71
N TRP A 553 13.41 25.31 61.06
CA TRP A 553 13.78 25.48 59.66
C TRP A 553 12.73 24.86 58.71
N LEU A 554 12.23 23.66 59.01
CA LEU A 554 11.16 23.03 58.23
C LEU A 554 9.87 23.87 58.24
N VAL A 555 9.47 24.41 59.40
CA VAL A 555 8.22 25.19 59.52
C VAL A 555 8.32 26.56 58.84
N VAL A 556 9.51 27.16 58.75
CA VAL A 556 9.68 28.49 58.15
C VAL A 556 9.82 28.43 56.63
N HIS A 557 10.38 27.36 56.05
CA HIS A 557 10.55 27.25 54.60
C HIS A 557 9.47 26.44 53.88
N VAL A 558 8.81 25.47 54.52
CA VAL A 558 7.75 24.68 53.87
C VAL A 558 6.39 25.41 53.88
N LYS A 559 6.17 26.37 54.78
CA LYS A 559 4.90 27.12 54.85
C LYS A 559 4.86 28.43 54.05
N HIS A 560 5.98 28.93 53.55
CA HIS A 560 6.08 30.25 52.90
C HIS A 560 6.82 30.22 51.54
N GLY A 561 6.90 29.05 50.89
CA GLY A 561 7.38 28.89 49.51
C GLY A 561 6.21 28.77 48.55
#